data_AF-Q6PUA0-F1
#
_entry.id   AF-Q6PUA0-F1
#
_cell.length_a   1.000
_cell.length_b   1.000
_cell.length_c   1.000
_cell.angle_alpha   90.00
_cell.angle_beta   90.00
_cell.angle_gamma   90.00
#
_symmetry.space_group_name_H-M   'P 1'
#
loop_
_entity.id
_entity.type
_entity.pdbx_description
1 polymer ?
#
loop_
_entity_poly.entity_id
_entity_poly.type
_entity_poly.pdbx_seq_one_letter_code
_entity_poly.pdbx_strand_id
1 'polypeptide(L)'
;YVGAFAASAAPAAVVYNNEGTKVELGGRLSVIAEQSTSTEYDQKNQHGTLRNQGSRFHIKATHNLGDGFYAQGYLETRFVSDYLRDGADNFSEIITKYAYVTLGNNTFGEVKLGRAKTIADSITTAEDKEYGLLSSKKYIPTSGNTIGYTFNGIDGLVLGANYLLAQERDIDSQNYGVSHTQAGEVAIGSISNGIQVGAKYDANNIIVGIAYGRTNYKESTNARQTNSKKQELNGALASLGYHFSDLGLLVSLDSGYAKTKNYQAKHEKRYFVSPGFQYELMEDTNFYGNFKYERTSVDQGKKTREQAVLFGIDHKLHKQVLTYIEGTYARTRTAPNYSKEKV
;
A
#
# COMPACT_ATOMS: atom_id res chain seq x y z
N TYR A 1 0.19 7.01 -19.43
CA TYR A 1 0.10 8.28 -18.68
C TYR A 1 1.50 8.78 -18.45
N VAL A 2 1.70 10.10 -18.55
CA VAL A 2 2.98 10.77 -18.29
C VAL A 2 2.68 11.93 -17.35
N GLY A 3 3.44 12.04 -16.27
CA GLY A 3 3.29 13.09 -15.27
C GLY A 3 4.65 13.59 -14.82
N ALA A 4 4.74 14.89 -14.53
CA ALA A 4 5.91 15.53 -13.96
C ALA A 4 5.54 16.07 -12.57
N PHE A 5 6.47 16.01 -11.64
CA PHE A 5 6.14 16.14 -10.24
C PHE A 5 7.22 16.85 -9.43
N ALA A 6 6.80 17.59 -8.40
CA ALA A 6 7.69 18.08 -7.34
C ALA A 6 7.12 17.72 -5.95
N ALA A 7 7.94 17.09 -5.10
CA ALA A 7 7.69 16.92 -3.67
C ALA A 7 8.69 17.74 -2.88
N SER A 8 8.18 18.40 -1.86
CA SER A 8 8.98 18.86 -0.74
C SER A 8 8.64 17.99 0.47
N ALA A 9 9.63 17.35 1.06
CA ALA A 9 9.54 16.64 2.32
C ALA A 9 10.51 17.30 3.31
N ALA A 10 9.97 17.91 4.36
CA ALA A 10 10.79 18.41 5.45
C ALA A 10 11.19 17.22 6.34
N PRO A 11 12.49 17.05 6.69
CA PRO A 11 12.90 16.20 7.78
C PRO A 11 12.11 16.57 9.02
N ALA A 12 11.77 15.58 9.84
CA ALA A 12 10.97 15.85 11.02
C ALA A 12 11.71 16.86 11.92
N ALA A 13 11.11 18.03 12.12
CA ALA A 13 11.64 19.08 12.97
C ALA A 13 11.40 18.70 14.43
N VAL A 14 12.47 18.67 15.22
CA VAL A 14 12.38 18.45 16.65
C VAL A 14 11.86 19.74 17.29
N VAL A 15 10.62 19.72 17.77
CA VAL A 15 9.97 20.88 18.38
C VAL A 15 9.99 20.83 19.91
N TYR A 16 10.26 19.66 20.47
CA TYR A 16 10.45 19.45 21.90
C TYR A 16 11.46 18.33 22.12
N ASN A 17 12.40 18.54 23.05
CA ASN A 17 13.37 17.54 23.46
C ASN A 17 13.80 17.84 24.91
N ASN A 18 13.05 17.32 25.87
CA ASN A 18 13.35 17.50 27.30
C ASN A 18 12.81 16.31 28.12
N GLU A 19 13.40 16.05 29.29
CA GLU A 19 12.94 15.04 30.26
C GLU A 19 12.67 13.65 29.63
N GLY A 20 13.57 13.21 28.74
CA GLY A 20 13.43 11.91 28.06
C GLY A 20 12.34 11.85 26.99
N THR A 21 11.62 12.95 26.73
CA THR A 21 10.61 13.05 25.67
C THR A 21 11.14 13.85 24.48
N LYS A 22 10.98 13.28 23.28
CA LYS A 22 11.26 13.91 21.99
C LYS A 22 9.98 14.00 21.17
N VAL A 23 9.63 15.20 20.69
CA VAL A 23 8.50 15.42 19.77
C VAL A 23 9.00 15.95 18.44
N GLU A 24 8.55 15.31 17.37
CA GLU A 24 8.97 15.58 16.00
C GLU A 24 7.73 15.85 15.15
N LEU A 25 7.76 16.95 14.39
CA LEU A 25 6.75 17.29 13.38
C LEU A 25 7.36 17.12 12.00
N GLY A 26 6.69 16.36 11.13
CA GLY A 26 7.16 16.16 9.76
C GLY A 26 6.00 16.12 8.76
N GLY A 27 6.34 16.00 7.49
CA GLY A 27 5.33 15.98 6.45
C GLY A 27 5.92 16.00 5.04
N ARG A 28 5.03 16.02 4.07
CA ARG A 28 5.34 16.13 2.65
C ARG A 28 4.25 16.94 1.97
N LEU A 29 4.63 17.94 1.20
CA LEU A 29 3.78 18.56 0.19
C LEU A 29 4.15 17.95 -1.17
N SER A 30 3.13 17.56 -1.93
CA SER A 30 3.28 16.64 -3.04
C SER A 30 2.32 17.06 -4.17
N VAL A 31 2.82 17.58 -5.30
CA VAL A 31 1.98 18.05 -6.42
C VAL A 31 2.41 17.48 -7.77
N ILE A 32 1.49 16.80 -8.46
CA ILE A 32 1.65 16.30 -9.85
C ILE A 32 1.06 17.28 -10.84
N ALA A 33 1.81 17.59 -11.89
CA ALA A 33 1.28 18.06 -13.16
C ALA A 33 1.04 16.86 -14.08
N GLU A 34 -0.21 16.64 -14.47
CA GLU A 34 -0.57 15.59 -15.43
C GLU A 34 -1.45 16.13 -16.53
N GLN A 35 -1.33 15.52 -17.72
CA GLN A 35 -2.22 15.75 -18.84
C GLN A 35 -3.00 14.47 -19.12
N SER A 36 -4.32 14.61 -19.19
CA SER A 36 -5.24 13.52 -19.52
C SER A 36 -5.94 13.81 -20.84
N THR A 37 -6.27 12.73 -21.57
CA THR A 37 -7.04 12.79 -22.81
C THR A 37 -8.33 12.01 -22.63
N SER A 38 -9.46 12.63 -22.93
CA SER A 38 -10.76 11.95 -23.02
C SER A 38 -11.30 12.06 -24.45
N THR A 39 -12.25 11.21 -24.79
CA THR A 39 -12.99 11.32 -26.05
C THR A 39 -14.46 11.37 -25.72
N GLU A 40 -15.10 12.50 -26.02
CA GLU A 40 -16.54 12.70 -25.89
C GLU A 40 -17.09 13.09 -27.26
N TYR A 41 -18.14 12.40 -27.72
CA TYR A 41 -18.78 12.67 -29.01
C TYR A 41 -17.79 12.83 -30.18
N ASP A 42 -16.85 11.90 -30.32
CA ASP A 42 -15.78 11.89 -31.34
C ASP A 42 -14.80 13.10 -31.28
N GLN A 43 -14.90 13.94 -30.25
CA GLN A 43 -13.94 15.01 -29.97
C GLN A 43 -12.92 14.57 -28.92
N LYS A 44 -11.63 14.72 -29.25
CA LYS A 44 -10.55 14.50 -28.29
C LYS A 44 -10.35 15.74 -27.45
N ASN A 45 -10.67 15.63 -26.17
CA ASN A 45 -10.41 16.69 -25.20
C ASN A 45 -9.11 16.41 -24.46
N GLN A 46 -8.35 17.47 -24.19
CA GLN A 46 -7.13 17.43 -23.39
C GLN A 46 -7.32 18.29 -22.15
N HIS A 47 -7.05 17.72 -20.99
CA HIS A 47 -7.18 18.41 -19.70
C HIS A 47 -5.88 18.28 -18.93
N GLY A 48 -5.27 19.43 -18.59
CA GLY A 48 -4.17 19.49 -17.62
C GLY A 48 -4.73 19.69 -16.22
N THR A 49 -4.14 19.03 -15.22
CA THR A 49 -4.42 19.31 -13.81
C THR A 49 -3.13 19.40 -13.01
N LEU A 50 -3.14 20.28 -12.00
CA LEU A 50 -2.21 20.24 -10.88
C LEU A 50 -2.95 19.62 -9.71
N ARG A 51 -2.51 18.45 -9.25
CA ARG A 51 -3.20 17.75 -8.18
C ARG A 51 -2.27 17.31 -7.07
N ASN A 52 -2.81 17.29 -5.87
CA ASN A 52 -2.23 16.68 -4.70
C ASN A 52 -1.92 15.19 -4.95
N GLN A 53 -0.76 14.79 -4.44
CA GLN A 53 -0.24 13.44 -4.50
C GLN A 53 0.05 12.93 -3.09
N GLY A 54 -0.99 12.76 -2.29
CA GLY A 54 -0.84 12.25 -0.93
C GLY A 54 0.04 13.14 -0.03
N SER A 55 -0.08 14.46 -0.18
CA SER A 55 0.44 15.42 0.78
C SER A 55 -0.04 15.04 2.18
N ARG A 56 0.83 15.22 3.17
CA ARG A 56 0.64 14.68 4.51
C ARG A 56 1.41 15.45 5.55
N PHE A 57 0.94 15.33 6.78
CA PHE A 57 1.60 15.84 7.96
C PHE A 57 1.60 14.74 9.03
N HIS A 58 2.63 14.69 9.86
CA HIS A 58 2.67 13.78 10.98
C HIS A 58 3.30 14.39 12.22
N ILE A 59 2.85 13.92 13.37
CA ILE A 59 3.47 14.14 14.68
C ILE A 59 3.92 12.79 15.23
N LYS A 60 5.13 12.77 15.79
CA LYS A 60 5.72 11.63 16.47
C LYS A 60 6.27 12.09 17.81
N ALA A 61 5.79 11.49 18.89
CA ALA A 61 6.30 11.72 20.24
C ALA A 61 6.90 10.43 20.76
N THR A 62 8.16 10.44 21.21
CA THR A 62 8.85 9.28 21.79
C THR A 62 9.31 9.64 23.19
N HIS A 63 9.00 8.80 24.17
CA HIS A 63 9.43 8.94 25.56
C HIS A 63 10.31 7.75 25.94
N ASN A 64 11.50 8.03 26.47
CA ASN A 64 12.42 7.03 26.97
C ASN A 64 11.96 6.55 28.36
N LEU A 65 11.81 5.23 28.53
CA LEU A 65 11.39 4.60 29.78
C LEU A 65 12.55 4.02 30.60
N GLY A 66 13.79 4.09 30.08
CA GLY A 66 14.97 3.45 30.67
C GLY A 66 15.27 2.07 30.08
N ASP A 67 16.50 1.58 30.26
CA ASP A 67 16.95 0.23 29.86
C ASP A 67 16.64 -0.17 28.41
N GLY A 68 16.70 0.82 27.51
CA GLY A 68 16.39 0.65 26.09
C GLY A 68 14.89 0.57 25.76
N PHE A 69 14.00 0.63 26.75
CA PHE A 69 12.56 0.70 26.56
C PHE A 69 12.10 2.12 26.20
N TYR A 70 11.09 2.20 25.34
CA TYR A 70 10.44 3.46 24.97
C TYR A 70 8.94 3.29 24.73
N ALA A 71 8.21 4.37 24.94
CA ALA A 71 6.85 4.55 24.44
C ALA A 71 6.85 5.56 23.30
N GLN A 72 6.00 5.37 22.29
CA GLN A 72 5.86 6.31 21.19
C GLN A 72 4.40 6.47 20.77
N GLY A 73 3.96 7.71 20.56
CA GLY A 73 2.71 8.03 19.87
C GLY A 73 2.99 8.56 18.46
N TYR A 74 2.19 8.14 17.48
CA TYR A 74 2.29 8.56 16.09
C TYR A 74 0.92 8.87 15.50
N LEU A 75 0.81 10.02 14.82
CA LEU A 75 -0.37 10.43 14.06
C LEU A 75 0.09 10.96 12.70
N GLU A 76 -0.43 10.42 11.59
CA GLU A 76 -0.25 10.94 10.22
C GLU A 76 -1.62 11.27 9.62
N THR A 77 -1.78 12.50 9.16
CA THR A 77 -2.91 12.94 8.34
C THR A 77 -2.52 12.97 6.86
N ARG A 78 -3.50 12.83 5.98
CA ARG A 78 -3.28 12.85 4.53
C ARG A 78 -4.39 13.57 3.81
N PHE A 79 -4.00 14.41 2.86
CA PHE A 79 -4.91 14.98 1.87
C PHE A 79 -5.31 13.88 0.88
N VAL A 80 -6.61 13.63 0.76
CA VAL A 80 -7.20 12.64 -0.13
C VAL A 80 -8.35 13.27 -0.91
N SER A 81 -8.88 12.52 -1.87
CA SER A 81 -10.12 12.83 -2.56
C SER A 81 -10.93 11.55 -2.57
N ASP A 82 -12.09 11.55 -1.91
CA ASP A 82 -13.06 10.47 -2.03
C ASP A 82 -14.47 11.07 -2.18
N TYR A 83 -15.26 10.45 -3.05
CA TYR A 83 -16.65 10.78 -3.40
C TYR A 83 -16.97 11.94 -4.37
N LEU A 84 -17.33 11.53 -5.60
CA LEU A 84 -18.36 12.05 -6.52
C LEU A 84 -18.44 13.54 -6.91
N ARG A 85 -17.67 14.48 -6.34
CA ARG A 85 -17.69 15.89 -6.77
C ARG A 85 -16.59 16.82 -6.23
N ASP A 86 -15.50 16.28 -5.69
CA ASP A 86 -14.40 17.11 -5.24
C ASP A 86 -13.46 17.50 -6.38
N GLY A 87 -12.90 18.72 -6.31
CA GLY A 87 -12.13 19.35 -7.37
C GLY A 87 -10.99 18.48 -7.88
N ALA A 88 -10.63 18.63 -9.16
CA ALA A 88 -9.59 17.85 -9.83
C ALA A 88 -8.18 18.01 -9.21
N ASP A 89 -8.04 18.84 -8.17
CA ASP A 89 -6.79 19.13 -7.47
C ASP A 89 -6.52 18.22 -6.26
N ASN A 90 -7.50 17.43 -5.79
CA ASN A 90 -7.37 16.49 -4.66
C ASN A 90 -6.89 17.09 -3.32
N PHE A 91 -7.14 18.38 -3.04
CA PHE A 91 -6.78 19.03 -1.77
C PHE A 91 -7.94 19.16 -0.76
N SER A 92 -9.15 18.77 -1.13
CA SER A 92 -10.38 19.11 -0.39
C SER A 92 -10.58 18.37 0.93
N GLU A 93 -10.11 17.12 1.07
CA GLU A 93 -10.35 16.30 2.25
C GLU A 93 -9.05 15.95 3.00
N ILE A 94 -9.08 15.99 4.34
CA ILE A 94 -8.00 15.52 5.20
C ILE A 94 -8.50 14.35 6.05
N ILE A 95 -7.85 13.20 5.91
CA ILE A 95 -8.16 12.00 6.71
C ILE A 95 -6.99 11.65 7.65
N THR A 96 -7.29 10.89 8.71
CA THR A 96 -6.26 10.23 9.52
C THR A 96 -5.81 8.95 8.84
N LYS A 97 -4.57 8.93 8.34
CA LYS A 97 -3.97 7.77 7.67
C LYS A 97 -3.42 6.76 8.66
N TYR A 98 -2.69 7.22 9.67
CA TYR A 98 -2.15 6.38 10.75
C TYR A 98 -2.35 7.06 12.10
N ALA A 99 -2.67 6.26 13.11
CA ALA A 99 -2.82 6.69 14.50
C ALA A 99 -2.57 5.48 15.40
N TYR A 100 -1.42 5.44 16.07
CA TYR A 100 -1.03 4.29 16.88
C TYR A 100 -0.10 4.69 18.01
N VAL A 101 -0.02 3.80 19.01
CA VAL A 101 0.99 3.82 20.06
C VAL A 101 1.94 2.64 19.87
N THR A 102 3.19 2.82 20.31
CA THR A 102 4.23 1.79 20.29
C THR A 102 4.82 1.66 21.67
N LEU A 103 5.01 0.43 22.13
CA LEU A 103 5.90 0.10 23.24
C LEU A 103 7.02 -0.75 22.67
N GLY A 104 8.27 -0.32 22.83
CA GLY A 104 9.40 -0.98 22.21
C GLY A 104 10.62 -1.05 23.10
N ASN A 105 11.56 -1.88 22.69
CA ASN A 105 12.90 -1.99 23.24
C ASN A 105 13.90 -2.12 22.09
N ASN A 106 15.03 -1.42 22.19
CA ASN A 106 16.05 -1.39 21.13
C ASN A 106 16.64 -2.76 20.77
N THR A 107 16.52 -3.76 21.64
CA THR A 107 17.02 -5.12 21.43
C THR A 107 15.90 -6.12 21.16
N PHE A 108 14.77 -6.01 21.86
CA PHE A 108 13.69 -6.99 21.81
C PHE A 108 12.60 -6.68 20.78
N GLY A 109 12.68 -5.53 20.09
CA GLY A 109 11.68 -5.12 19.11
C GLY A 109 10.53 -4.32 19.73
N GLU A 110 9.45 -4.18 18.99
CA GLU A 110 8.36 -3.26 19.31
C GLU A 110 6.97 -3.82 19.05
N VAL A 111 6.00 -3.40 19.86
CA VAL A 111 4.57 -3.67 19.69
C VAL A 111 3.85 -2.37 19.34
N LYS A 112 3.14 -2.37 18.21
CA LYS A 112 2.29 -1.27 17.73
C LYS A 112 0.81 -1.61 17.92
N LEU A 113 0.06 -0.65 18.47
CA LEU A 113 -1.37 -0.76 18.73
C LEU A 113 -2.11 0.41 18.08
N GLY A 114 -3.02 0.11 17.15
CA GLY A 114 -3.86 1.10 16.48
C GLY A 114 -3.80 1.01 14.96
N ARG A 115 -4.14 2.09 14.26
CA ARG A 115 -4.10 2.15 12.79
C ARG A 115 -2.65 2.33 12.33
N ALA A 116 -1.99 1.22 12.01
CA ALA A 116 -0.57 1.19 11.65
C ALA A 116 -0.31 0.37 10.38
N LYS A 117 0.92 0.45 9.86
CA LYS A 117 1.42 -0.43 8.81
C LYS A 117 1.60 -1.85 9.33
N THR A 118 1.45 -2.85 8.45
CA THR A 118 1.75 -4.25 8.75
C THR A 118 3.08 -4.67 8.12
N ILE A 119 3.58 -5.86 8.44
CA ILE A 119 4.80 -6.41 7.86
C ILE A 119 4.73 -6.47 6.32
N ALA A 120 3.54 -6.70 5.76
CA ALA A 120 3.31 -6.77 4.32
C ALA A 120 3.59 -5.46 3.57
N ASP A 121 3.58 -4.30 4.24
CA ASP A 121 3.91 -3.00 3.62
C ASP A 121 5.37 -2.92 3.17
N SER A 122 6.26 -3.70 3.79
CA SER A 122 7.71 -3.60 3.59
C SER A 122 8.29 -4.59 2.59
N ILE A 123 7.49 -5.57 2.13
CA ILE A 123 7.99 -6.73 1.39
C ILE A 123 8.40 -6.38 -0.03
N THR A 124 7.59 -5.59 -0.74
CA THR A 124 7.85 -5.29 -2.16
C THR A 124 8.98 -4.29 -2.32
N THR A 125 9.83 -4.51 -3.33
CA THR A 125 11.02 -3.68 -3.62
C THR A 125 10.83 -2.70 -4.77
N ALA A 126 9.79 -2.89 -5.60
CA ALA A 126 9.50 -2.02 -6.73
C ALA A 126 9.40 -0.54 -6.34
N GLU A 127 10.09 0.30 -7.12
CA GLU A 127 9.98 1.75 -6.99
C GLU A 127 8.83 2.26 -7.85
N ASP A 128 7.86 2.90 -7.23
CA ASP A 128 6.68 3.45 -7.90
C ASP A 128 6.24 4.68 -7.11
N LYS A 129 6.37 5.86 -7.72
CA LYS A 129 6.09 7.12 -7.02
C LYS A 129 4.62 7.49 -7.10
N GLU A 130 3.91 7.12 -8.16
CA GLU A 130 2.53 7.54 -8.40
C GLU A 130 1.57 6.44 -8.86
N TYR A 131 1.89 5.75 -9.95
CA TYR A 131 0.88 5.00 -10.68
C TYR A 131 0.42 3.70 -9.99
N GLY A 132 1.12 3.25 -8.95
CA GLY A 132 0.73 2.10 -8.15
C GLY A 132 0.63 0.80 -8.97
N LEU A 133 1.56 0.62 -9.91
CA LEU A 133 1.74 -0.55 -10.76
C LEU A 133 1.62 -1.83 -9.94
N LEU A 134 2.38 -1.91 -8.83
CA LEU A 134 2.26 -2.96 -7.83
C LEU A 134 1.38 -2.52 -6.68
N SER A 135 0.41 -3.37 -6.32
CA SER A 135 -0.53 -3.08 -5.24
C SER A 135 -0.56 -4.22 -4.23
N SER A 136 0.42 -4.24 -3.33
CA SER A 136 0.59 -5.28 -2.29
C SER A 136 -0.69 -5.47 -1.44
N LYS A 137 -1.43 -4.39 -1.19
CA LYS A 137 -2.73 -4.40 -0.47
C LYS A 137 -3.80 -5.29 -1.10
N LYS A 138 -3.69 -5.61 -2.40
CA LYS A 138 -4.59 -6.54 -3.09
C LYS A 138 -4.36 -8.01 -2.70
N TYR A 139 -3.22 -8.31 -2.07
CA TYR A 139 -2.78 -9.66 -1.72
C TYR A 139 -2.81 -9.87 -0.21
N ILE A 140 -2.23 -8.94 0.54
CA ILE A 140 -2.24 -8.92 2.01
C ILE A 140 -2.44 -7.46 2.43
N PRO A 141 -3.32 -7.13 3.39
CA PRO A 141 -3.47 -5.75 3.86
C PRO A 141 -2.14 -5.21 4.37
N THR A 142 -1.68 -4.07 3.85
CA THR A 142 -0.40 -3.42 4.23
C THR A 142 -0.55 -2.44 5.39
N SER A 143 -1.78 -2.17 5.82
CA SER A 143 -2.08 -1.35 6.99
C SER A 143 -3.48 -1.65 7.50
N GLY A 144 -3.77 -1.22 8.73
CA GLY A 144 -5.08 -1.31 9.36
C GLY A 144 -5.00 -1.10 10.85
N ASN A 145 -6.16 -1.12 11.52
CA ASN A 145 -6.26 -1.30 12.96
C ASN A 145 -5.67 -2.66 13.35
N THR A 146 -4.54 -2.64 14.05
CA THR A 146 -3.68 -3.81 14.25
C THR A 146 -3.04 -3.83 15.62
N ILE A 147 -2.75 -5.03 16.09
CA ILE A 147 -1.70 -5.31 17.08
C ILE A 147 -0.56 -5.94 16.30
N GLY A 148 0.56 -5.22 16.19
CA GLY A 148 1.72 -5.66 15.42
C GLY A 148 2.95 -5.79 16.28
N TYR A 149 3.63 -6.92 16.26
CA TYR A 149 4.97 -7.07 16.80
C TYR A 149 5.99 -7.06 15.66
N THR A 150 7.07 -6.30 15.85
CA THR A 150 8.20 -6.23 14.93
C THR A 150 9.49 -6.46 15.70
N PHE A 151 10.28 -7.43 15.29
CA PHE A 151 11.64 -7.62 15.77
C PHE A 151 12.62 -7.11 14.72
N ASN A 152 13.56 -6.28 15.15
CA ASN A 152 14.60 -5.66 14.33
C ASN A 152 15.96 -5.59 15.07
N GLY A 153 16.19 -6.48 16.04
CA GLY A 153 17.42 -6.53 16.83
C GLY A 153 18.62 -7.12 16.11
N ILE A 154 18.45 -7.63 14.88
CA ILE A 154 19.52 -8.15 14.02
C ILE A 154 19.62 -7.22 12.81
N ASP A 155 20.83 -6.77 12.50
CA ASP A 155 21.06 -5.86 11.38
C ASP A 155 20.58 -6.45 10.05
N GLY A 156 19.90 -5.62 9.26
CA GLY A 156 19.23 -6.02 8.02
C GLY A 156 18.01 -6.94 8.17
N LEU A 157 17.75 -7.56 9.33
CA LEU A 157 16.63 -8.50 9.51
C LEU A 157 15.46 -7.87 10.26
N VAL A 158 14.29 -7.93 9.64
CA VAL A 158 13.00 -7.57 10.23
C VAL A 158 12.11 -8.80 10.23
N LEU A 159 11.60 -9.19 11.40
CA LEU A 159 10.53 -10.17 11.55
C LEU A 159 9.27 -9.46 12.03
N GLY A 160 8.11 -9.80 11.47
CA GLY A 160 6.86 -9.16 11.82
C GLY A 160 5.71 -10.15 11.96
N ALA A 161 4.85 -9.89 12.95
CA ALA A 161 3.58 -10.57 13.11
C ALA A 161 2.50 -9.53 13.39
N ASN A 162 1.35 -9.64 12.74
CA ASN A 162 0.24 -8.70 12.90
C ASN A 162 -1.07 -9.45 13.11
N TYR A 163 -1.85 -9.01 14.09
CA TYR A 163 -3.27 -9.34 14.21
C TYR A 163 -4.09 -8.10 13.83
N LEU A 164 -4.83 -8.18 12.73
CA LEU A 164 -5.77 -7.15 12.33
C LEU A 164 -7.06 -7.30 13.11
N LEU A 165 -7.55 -6.19 13.66
CA LEU A 165 -8.88 -6.09 14.24
C LEU A 165 -9.90 -5.65 13.16
N ALA A 166 -11.16 -5.56 13.56
CA ALA A 166 -12.20 -4.96 12.73
C ALA A 166 -11.80 -3.55 12.31
N GLN A 167 -11.95 -3.26 11.01
CA GLN A 167 -11.48 -2.01 10.40
C GLN A 167 -12.55 -0.93 10.35
N GLU A 168 -13.81 -1.34 10.16
CA GLU A 168 -14.95 -0.45 10.06
C GLU A 168 -16.13 -1.07 10.81
N ARG A 169 -16.95 -0.21 11.41
CA ARG A 169 -18.17 -0.58 12.12
C ARG A 169 -19.31 0.29 11.64
N ASP A 170 -20.50 -0.29 11.57
CA ASP A 170 -21.70 0.46 11.22
C ASP A 170 -22.04 1.44 12.33
N ILE A 171 -22.26 2.69 11.97
CA ILE A 171 -22.60 3.77 12.92
C ILE A 171 -24.08 3.79 13.29
N ASP A 172 -24.92 3.12 12.49
CA ASP A 172 -26.35 2.98 12.71
C ASP A 172 -26.78 1.56 12.30
N SER A 173 -27.93 1.10 12.81
CA SER A 173 -28.47 -0.20 12.43
C SER A 173 -28.93 -0.16 10.98
N GLN A 174 -28.21 -0.82 10.07
CA GLN A 174 -28.53 -0.80 8.66
C GLN A 174 -29.45 -1.96 8.30
N ASN A 175 -30.59 -1.62 7.67
CA ASN A 175 -31.51 -2.57 7.07
C ASN A 175 -31.30 -2.59 5.55
N TYR A 176 -30.33 -3.38 5.08
CA TYR A 176 -30.12 -3.60 3.65
C TYR A 176 -30.94 -4.81 3.17
N GLY A 177 -32.26 -4.69 3.10
CA GLY A 177 -33.12 -5.80 2.65
C GLY A 177 -33.00 -7.04 3.55
N VAL A 178 -32.42 -8.15 3.05
CA VAL A 178 -32.24 -9.42 3.80
C VAL A 178 -30.98 -9.46 4.68
N SER A 179 -30.20 -8.38 4.75
CA SER A 179 -29.08 -8.28 5.70
C SER A 179 -29.31 -7.12 6.65
N HIS A 180 -29.12 -7.44 7.92
CA HIS A 180 -29.28 -6.51 9.03
C HIS A 180 -27.94 -6.45 9.75
N THR A 181 -27.43 -5.25 9.94
CA THR A 181 -26.34 -4.99 10.88
C THR A 181 -26.86 -4.08 11.98
N GLN A 182 -26.30 -4.25 13.18
CA GLN A 182 -26.60 -3.39 14.31
C GLN A 182 -25.51 -2.32 14.41
N ALA A 183 -25.85 -1.16 14.95
CA ALA A 183 -24.86 -0.14 15.28
C ALA A 183 -23.74 -0.75 16.15
N GLY A 184 -22.49 -0.49 15.77
CA GLY A 184 -21.30 -1.05 16.40
C GLY A 184 -20.86 -2.41 15.87
N GLU A 185 -21.63 -3.09 15.03
CA GLU A 185 -21.19 -4.33 14.36
C GLU A 185 -20.19 -4.03 13.24
N VAL A 186 -19.35 -5.01 12.87
CA VAL A 186 -18.43 -4.86 11.71
C VAL A 186 -19.24 -4.60 10.44
N ALA A 187 -18.86 -3.55 9.70
CA ALA A 187 -19.53 -3.17 8.46
C ALA A 187 -19.37 -4.26 7.38
N ILE A 188 -20.43 -4.48 6.59
CA ILE A 188 -20.42 -5.46 5.50
C ILE A 188 -19.37 -5.08 4.45
N GLY A 189 -18.58 -6.07 4.00
CA GLY A 189 -17.48 -5.91 3.06
C GLY A 189 -16.16 -5.48 3.71
N SER A 190 -16.19 -5.09 5.00
CA SER A 190 -15.02 -4.64 5.73
C SER A 190 -14.30 -5.81 6.43
N ILE A 191 -13.02 -5.62 6.73
CA ILE A 191 -12.19 -6.63 7.41
C ILE A 191 -12.72 -6.79 8.85
N SER A 192 -13.02 -8.03 9.23
CA SER A 192 -13.46 -8.39 10.58
C SER A 192 -12.28 -8.73 11.49
N ASN A 193 -11.31 -9.48 10.97
CA ASN A 193 -10.01 -9.74 11.59
C ASN A 193 -9.02 -10.30 10.56
N GLY A 194 -7.77 -10.48 10.97
CA GLY A 194 -6.78 -11.18 10.16
C GLY A 194 -5.50 -11.46 10.91
N ILE A 195 -4.70 -12.37 10.39
CA ILE A 195 -3.35 -12.67 10.86
C ILE A 195 -2.37 -12.49 9.72
N GLN A 196 -1.18 -11.99 10.05
CA GLN A 196 -0.06 -11.89 9.12
C GLN A 196 1.23 -12.24 9.82
N VAL A 197 2.15 -12.86 9.09
CA VAL A 197 3.53 -13.08 9.51
C VAL A 197 4.45 -12.81 8.32
N GLY A 198 5.65 -12.33 8.58
CA GLY A 198 6.62 -12.10 7.53
C GLY A 198 8.03 -11.86 8.06
N ALA A 199 8.97 -11.90 7.12
CA ALA A 199 10.37 -11.61 7.33
C ALA A 199 10.89 -10.81 6.14
N LYS A 200 11.77 -9.86 6.41
CA LYS A 200 12.56 -9.16 5.39
C LYS A 200 14.01 -9.13 5.85
N TYR A 201 14.90 -9.54 4.98
CA TYR A 201 16.34 -9.36 5.11
C TYR A 201 16.79 -8.40 4.01
N ASP A 202 17.50 -7.35 4.38
CA ASP A 202 17.99 -6.30 3.49
C ASP A 202 19.36 -5.83 4.00
N ALA A 203 20.39 -6.59 3.64
CA ALA A 203 21.78 -6.33 4.02
C ALA A 203 22.73 -7.17 3.16
N ASN A 204 24.02 -6.84 3.18
CA ASN A 204 25.05 -7.57 2.44
C ASN A 204 24.70 -7.74 0.96
N ASN A 205 24.20 -6.67 0.34
CA ASN A 205 23.77 -6.59 -1.06
C ASN A 205 22.59 -7.49 -1.44
N ILE A 206 21.95 -8.18 -0.49
CA ILE A 206 20.85 -9.10 -0.77
C ILE A 206 19.58 -8.59 -0.12
N ILE A 207 18.50 -8.59 -0.88
CA ILE A 207 17.14 -8.39 -0.38
C ILE A 207 16.38 -9.71 -0.49
N VAL A 208 15.80 -10.19 0.61
CA VAL A 208 14.84 -11.29 0.63
C VAL A 208 13.66 -10.89 1.49
N GLY A 209 12.47 -10.87 0.92
CA GLY A 209 11.23 -10.62 1.65
C GLY A 209 10.24 -11.75 1.47
N ILE A 210 9.51 -12.10 2.53
CA ILE A 210 8.34 -12.96 2.45
C ILE A 210 7.31 -12.54 3.50
N ALA A 211 6.05 -12.49 3.11
CA ALA A 211 4.94 -12.39 4.04
C ALA A 211 3.79 -13.30 3.62
N TYR A 212 3.07 -13.79 4.62
CA TYR A 212 1.83 -14.53 4.46
C TYR A 212 0.76 -13.91 5.35
N GLY A 213 -0.48 -13.89 4.87
CA GLY A 213 -1.59 -13.44 5.69
C GLY A 213 -2.92 -14.07 5.31
N ARG A 214 -3.79 -14.20 6.31
CA ARG A 214 -5.19 -14.56 6.16
C ARG A 214 -6.04 -13.45 6.76
N THR A 215 -6.97 -12.92 5.98
CA THR A 215 -7.86 -11.83 6.38
C THR A 215 -9.29 -12.28 6.17
N ASN A 216 -10.12 -12.16 7.20
CA ASN A 216 -11.54 -12.44 7.16
C ASN A 216 -12.32 -11.12 7.01
N TYR A 217 -13.44 -11.20 6.31
CA TYR A 217 -14.29 -10.06 5.99
C TYR A 217 -15.70 -10.35 6.50
N LYS A 218 -16.46 -9.31 6.82
CA LYS A 218 -17.89 -9.44 7.09
C LYS A 218 -18.64 -9.57 5.78
N GLU A 219 -19.15 -10.75 5.48
CA GLU A 219 -19.85 -11.02 4.22
C GLU A 219 -21.37 -10.74 4.27
N SER A 220 -21.98 -10.56 3.11
CA SER A 220 -23.43 -10.54 2.86
C SER A 220 -23.76 -11.04 1.46
N THR A 221 -24.96 -11.58 1.28
CA THR A 221 -25.50 -12.05 0.00
C THR A 221 -26.21 -10.97 -0.80
N ASN A 222 -26.35 -9.75 -0.25
CA ASN A 222 -27.08 -8.68 -0.92
C ASN A 222 -26.35 -8.12 -2.14
N ALA A 223 -27.02 -8.20 -3.29
CA ALA A 223 -26.47 -7.81 -4.59
C ALA A 223 -26.16 -6.31 -4.76
N ARG A 224 -26.60 -5.44 -3.84
CA ARG A 224 -26.39 -3.98 -3.92
C ARG A 224 -25.00 -3.50 -3.44
N GLN A 225 -24.20 -4.37 -2.83
CA GLN A 225 -22.83 -4.02 -2.41
C GLN A 225 -21.81 -4.93 -3.12
N THR A 226 -21.01 -4.36 -4.01
CA THR A 226 -20.10 -5.05 -4.93
C THR A 226 -18.96 -5.82 -4.26
N ASN A 227 -18.64 -5.54 -2.99
CA ASN A 227 -17.61 -6.23 -2.19
C ASN A 227 -18.16 -7.13 -1.08
N SER A 228 -19.49 -7.19 -0.91
CA SER A 228 -20.14 -7.87 0.23
C SER A 228 -19.93 -9.39 0.25
N LYS A 229 -19.62 -10.03 -0.88
CA LYS A 229 -19.49 -11.51 -0.93
C LYS A 229 -18.13 -12.01 -0.47
N LYS A 230 -17.14 -11.12 -0.31
CA LYS A 230 -15.79 -11.50 0.10
C LYS A 230 -15.84 -12.00 1.53
N GLN A 231 -15.44 -13.25 1.74
CA GLN A 231 -15.42 -13.88 3.06
C GLN A 231 -14.00 -13.94 3.62
N GLU A 232 -13.05 -14.33 2.79
CA GLU A 232 -11.67 -14.57 3.22
C GLU A 232 -10.69 -14.27 2.10
N LEU A 233 -9.55 -13.69 2.44
CA LEU A 233 -8.39 -13.51 1.59
C LEU A 233 -7.19 -14.23 2.21
N ASN A 234 -6.62 -15.22 1.53
CA ASN A 234 -5.31 -15.76 1.87
C ASN A 234 -4.31 -15.26 0.85
N GLY A 235 -3.25 -14.61 1.32
CA GLY A 235 -2.25 -14.01 0.46
C GLY A 235 -0.84 -14.34 0.88
N ALA A 236 0.07 -14.32 -0.09
CA ALA A 236 1.50 -14.35 0.09
C ALA A 236 2.14 -13.26 -0.78
N LEU A 237 3.20 -12.64 -0.28
CA LEU A 237 4.08 -11.72 -0.99
C LEU A 237 5.50 -12.23 -0.83
N ALA A 238 6.32 -12.07 -1.86
CA ALA A 238 7.75 -12.37 -1.79
C ALA A 238 8.55 -11.43 -2.68
N SER A 239 9.78 -11.12 -2.25
CA SER A 239 10.74 -10.32 -2.99
C SER A 239 12.12 -10.95 -2.92
N LEU A 240 12.88 -10.82 -4.01
CA LEU A 240 14.29 -11.18 -4.10
C LEU A 240 15.01 -10.06 -4.85
N GLY A 241 16.08 -9.52 -4.28
CA GLY A 241 16.85 -8.45 -4.91
C GLY A 241 18.34 -8.58 -4.64
N TYR A 242 19.13 -7.97 -5.52
CA TYR A 242 20.58 -7.88 -5.38
C TYR A 242 21.09 -6.47 -5.73
N HIS A 243 21.90 -5.90 -4.85
CA HIS A 243 22.60 -4.64 -5.06
C HIS A 243 23.97 -4.90 -5.66
N PHE A 244 24.15 -4.47 -6.91
CA PHE A 244 25.46 -4.33 -7.52
C PHE A 244 26.04 -2.96 -7.13
N SER A 245 26.62 -2.88 -5.93
CA SER A 245 27.11 -1.63 -5.33
C SER A 245 28.07 -0.87 -6.26
N ASP A 246 28.99 -1.58 -6.92
CA ASP A 246 29.96 -1.00 -7.84
C ASP A 246 29.33 -0.36 -9.09
N LEU A 247 28.08 -0.72 -9.39
CA LEU A 247 27.32 -0.22 -10.53
C LEU A 247 26.19 0.73 -10.10
N GLY A 248 25.99 0.98 -8.81
CA GLY A 248 24.81 1.72 -8.32
C GLY A 248 23.48 1.09 -8.76
N LEU A 249 23.43 -0.23 -8.96
CA LEU A 249 22.30 -0.93 -9.56
C LEU A 249 21.65 -1.90 -8.57
N LEU A 250 20.35 -1.78 -8.35
CA LEU A 250 19.50 -2.80 -7.75
C LEU A 250 18.73 -3.51 -8.86
N VAL A 251 18.76 -4.84 -8.87
CA VAL A 251 17.83 -5.67 -9.65
C VAL A 251 16.99 -6.48 -8.68
N SER A 252 15.69 -6.54 -8.91
CA SER A 252 14.75 -7.22 -8.03
C SER A 252 13.64 -7.96 -8.77
N LEU A 253 13.02 -8.91 -8.06
CA LEU A 253 11.88 -9.69 -8.48
C LEU A 253 10.86 -9.71 -7.35
N ASP A 254 9.74 -9.01 -7.55
CA ASP A 254 8.58 -9.05 -6.67
C ASP A 254 7.56 -10.06 -7.17
N SER A 255 6.87 -10.72 -6.25
CA SER A 255 5.77 -11.62 -6.58
C SER A 255 4.71 -11.65 -5.50
N GLY A 256 3.52 -12.08 -5.88
CA GLY A 256 2.45 -12.31 -4.93
C GLY A 256 1.40 -13.25 -5.44
N TYR A 257 0.72 -13.88 -4.50
CA TYR A 257 -0.39 -14.80 -4.73
C TYR A 257 -1.49 -14.49 -3.74
N ALA A 258 -2.74 -14.56 -4.20
CA ALA A 258 -3.91 -14.40 -3.37
C ALA A 258 -5.05 -15.31 -3.81
N LYS A 259 -5.73 -15.90 -2.84
CA LYS A 259 -7.00 -16.62 -3.02
C LYS A 259 -8.07 -15.93 -2.18
N THR A 260 -9.08 -15.41 -2.87
CA THR A 260 -10.28 -14.86 -2.26
C THR A 260 -11.37 -15.92 -2.25
N LYS A 261 -11.82 -16.34 -1.07
CA LYS A 261 -13.04 -17.13 -0.92
C LYS A 261 -14.22 -16.19 -0.82
N ASN A 262 -15.25 -16.48 -1.60
CA ASN A 262 -16.48 -15.72 -1.65
C ASN A 262 -17.63 -16.59 -1.14
N TYR A 263 -18.51 -16.01 -0.34
CA TYR A 263 -19.72 -16.67 0.16
C TYR A 263 -20.75 -16.81 -0.95
N GLN A 264 -21.24 -18.04 -1.17
CA GLN A 264 -22.22 -18.39 -2.22
C GLN A 264 -21.87 -17.83 -3.62
N ALA A 265 -20.58 -17.66 -3.90
CA ALA A 265 -20.07 -17.16 -5.16
C ALA A 265 -18.73 -17.81 -5.50
N LYS A 266 -18.37 -17.75 -6.78
CA LYS A 266 -17.14 -18.33 -7.29
C LYS A 266 -15.93 -17.66 -6.62
N HIS A 267 -14.95 -18.48 -6.25
CA HIS A 267 -13.71 -17.97 -5.66
C HIS A 267 -12.82 -17.33 -6.71
N GLU A 268 -11.94 -16.45 -6.26
CA GLU A 268 -11.00 -15.74 -7.11
C GLU A 268 -9.58 -16.08 -6.72
N LYS A 269 -8.72 -16.16 -7.73
CA LYS A 269 -7.28 -16.30 -7.57
C LYS A 269 -6.59 -15.18 -8.32
N ARG A 270 -5.56 -14.62 -7.71
CA ARG A 270 -4.71 -13.61 -8.31
C ARG A 270 -3.25 -13.97 -8.07
N TYR A 271 -2.41 -13.76 -9.06
CA TYR A 271 -0.97 -13.75 -8.87
C TYR A 271 -0.31 -12.69 -9.73
N PHE A 272 0.82 -12.18 -9.26
CA PHE A 272 1.70 -11.35 -10.07
C PHE A 272 3.15 -11.78 -9.94
N VAL A 273 3.92 -11.42 -10.96
CA VAL A 273 5.37 -11.40 -10.94
C VAL A 273 5.83 -10.08 -11.54
N SER A 274 6.86 -9.48 -10.95
CA SER A 274 7.32 -8.16 -11.31
C SER A 274 8.82 -8.00 -11.16
N PRO A 275 9.61 -8.26 -12.22
CA PRO A 275 11.00 -7.81 -12.23
C PRO A 275 11.06 -6.28 -12.26
N GLY A 276 12.02 -5.73 -11.54
CA GLY A 276 12.30 -4.30 -11.49
C GLY A 276 13.77 -4.00 -11.31
N PHE A 277 14.15 -2.75 -11.57
CA PHE A 277 15.49 -2.25 -11.33
C PHE A 277 15.48 -0.80 -10.84
N GLN A 278 16.54 -0.41 -10.15
CA GLN A 278 16.85 0.97 -9.79
C GLN A 278 18.33 1.19 -10.07
N TYR A 279 18.65 2.26 -10.80
CA TYR A 279 20.00 2.57 -11.23
C TYR A 279 20.34 4.02 -10.87
N GLU A 280 21.40 4.20 -10.10
CA GLU A 280 21.99 5.51 -9.82
C GLU A 280 22.64 6.04 -11.10
N LEU A 281 21.93 6.91 -11.82
CA LEU A 281 22.38 7.41 -13.11
C LEU A 281 23.53 8.41 -12.95
N MET A 282 23.45 9.23 -11.90
CA MET A 282 24.45 10.19 -11.44
C MET A 282 24.09 10.62 -10.01
N GLU A 283 24.94 11.42 -9.38
CA GLU A 283 24.68 11.97 -8.05
C GLU A 283 23.26 12.55 -7.97
N ASP A 284 22.54 12.17 -6.91
CA ASP A 284 21.17 12.59 -6.63
C ASP A 284 20.11 12.24 -7.69
N THR A 285 20.43 11.41 -8.69
CA THR A 285 19.53 11.05 -9.81
C THR A 285 19.39 9.55 -9.98
N ASN A 286 18.16 9.04 -9.87
CA ASN A 286 17.88 7.62 -10.06
C ASN A 286 16.97 7.37 -11.26
N PHE A 287 17.32 6.39 -12.08
CA PHE A 287 16.46 5.83 -13.10
C PHE A 287 15.94 4.47 -12.64
N TYR A 288 14.64 4.25 -12.71
CA TYR A 288 14.02 3.02 -12.24
C TYR A 288 12.98 2.52 -13.23
N GLY A 289 12.73 1.21 -13.19
CA GLY A 289 11.74 0.59 -14.04
C GLY A 289 11.21 -0.70 -13.45
N ASN A 290 9.93 -0.97 -13.74
CA ASN A 290 9.24 -2.16 -13.28
C ASN A 290 8.38 -2.72 -14.41
N PHE A 291 8.38 -4.03 -14.56
CA PHE A 291 7.41 -4.74 -15.41
C PHE A 291 6.51 -5.58 -14.51
N LYS A 292 5.20 -5.52 -14.71
CA LYS A 292 4.23 -6.37 -14.03
C LYS A 292 3.56 -7.31 -15.02
N TYR A 293 3.54 -8.59 -14.69
CA TYR A 293 2.57 -9.54 -15.22
C TYR A 293 1.62 -9.97 -14.09
N GLU A 294 0.33 -9.68 -14.22
CA GLU A 294 -0.70 -10.11 -13.28
C GLU A 294 -1.75 -10.99 -13.98
N ARG A 295 -2.19 -12.05 -13.31
CA ARG A 295 -3.34 -12.84 -13.75
C ARG A 295 -4.35 -12.93 -12.63
N THR A 296 -5.60 -12.65 -12.97
CA THR A 296 -6.77 -12.88 -12.13
C THR A 296 -7.67 -13.92 -12.77
N SER A 297 -8.21 -14.86 -11.99
CA SER A 297 -9.14 -15.87 -12.47
C SER A 297 -10.25 -16.15 -11.47
N VAL A 298 -11.47 -16.26 -11.97
CA VAL A 298 -12.65 -16.73 -11.22
C VAL A 298 -12.83 -18.23 -11.48
N ASP A 299 -13.15 -19.02 -10.45
CA ASP A 299 -13.41 -20.45 -10.61
C ASP A 299 -14.53 -20.70 -11.65
N GLN A 300 -14.25 -21.50 -12.68
CA GLN A 300 -15.15 -21.72 -13.83
C GLN A 300 -15.66 -20.42 -14.48
N GLY A 301 -14.83 -19.37 -14.48
CA GLY A 301 -15.20 -18.05 -14.97
C GLY A 301 -14.08 -17.34 -15.72
N LYS A 302 -14.26 -16.03 -15.81
CA LYS A 302 -13.39 -15.11 -16.54
C LYS A 302 -11.93 -15.23 -16.08
N LYS A 303 -11.02 -15.19 -17.05
CA LYS A 303 -9.58 -15.06 -16.82
C LYS A 303 -9.11 -13.75 -17.43
N THR A 304 -8.46 -12.94 -16.61
CA THR A 304 -7.88 -11.67 -17.00
C THR A 304 -6.37 -11.73 -16.83
N ARG A 305 -5.65 -11.18 -17.80
CA ARG A 305 -4.20 -11.02 -17.76
C ARG A 305 -3.88 -9.55 -17.98
N GLU A 306 -3.01 -9.01 -17.16
CA GLU A 306 -2.51 -7.65 -17.27
C GLU A 306 -1.00 -7.69 -17.45
N GLN A 307 -0.52 -6.92 -18.41
CA GLN A 307 0.89 -6.64 -18.60
C GLN A 307 1.06 -5.14 -18.50
N ALA A 308 1.98 -4.68 -17.65
CA ALA A 308 2.22 -3.27 -17.48
C ALA A 308 3.70 -2.99 -17.29
N VAL A 309 4.14 -1.83 -17.76
CA VAL A 309 5.50 -1.32 -17.59
C VAL A 309 5.42 0.06 -16.96
N LEU A 310 6.41 0.36 -16.14
CA LEU A 310 6.62 1.67 -15.55
C LEU A 310 8.10 2.01 -15.66
N PHE A 311 8.38 3.24 -16.03
CA PHE A 311 9.72 3.82 -15.96
C PHE A 311 9.62 5.19 -15.34
N GLY A 312 10.61 5.54 -14.54
CA GLY A 312 10.72 6.88 -13.99
C GLY A 312 12.17 7.29 -13.79
N ILE A 313 12.36 8.60 -13.75
CA ILE A 313 13.60 9.22 -13.35
C ILE A 313 13.28 10.23 -12.26
N ASP A 314 14.05 10.21 -11.18
CA ASP A 314 13.97 11.20 -10.11
C ASP A 314 15.30 11.94 -9.93
N HIS A 315 15.22 13.16 -9.41
CA HIS A 315 16.36 14.00 -9.11
C HIS A 315 16.12 14.78 -7.82
N LYS A 316 17.06 14.72 -6.87
CA LYS A 316 17.00 15.53 -5.65
C LYS A 316 17.58 16.92 -5.93
N LEU A 317 16.71 17.91 -6.07
CA LEU A 317 17.11 19.32 -6.21
C LEU A 317 17.70 19.89 -4.91
N HIS A 318 17.30 19.32 -3.77
CA HIS A 318 17.77 19.67 -2.44
C HIS A 318 17.57 18.48 -1.51
N LYS A 319 18.20 18.48 -0.32
CA LYS A 319 18.01 17.45 0.73
C LYS A 319 16.54 17.18 1.10
N GLN A 320 15.65 18.11 0.76
CA GLN A 320 14.23 18.12 1.13
C GLN A 320 13.32 18.22 -0.09
N VAL A 321 13.86 18.30 -1.31
CA VAL A 321 13.08 18.53 -2.54
C VAL A 321 13.46 17.49 -3.59
N LEU A 322 12.49 16.69 -3.99
CA LEU A 322 12.61 15.69 -5.04
C LEU A 322 11.70 16.07 -6.20
N THR A 323 12.24 16.04 -7.42
CA THR A 323 11.45 16.10 -8.65
C THR A 323 11.50 14.75 -9.35
N TYR A 324 10.44 14.35 -10.05
CA TYR A 324 10.46 13.15 -10.88
C TYR A 324 9.57 13.27 -12.11
N ILE A 325 9.89 12.45 -13.10
CA ILE A 325 9.03 12.17 -14.26
C ILE A 325 8.79 10.67 -14.28
N GLU A 326 7.53 10.26 -14.33
CA GLU A 326 7.15 8.85 -14.35
C GLU A 326 6.13 8.61 -15.49
N GLY A 327 6.32 7.48 -16.17
CA GLY A 327 5.45 7.04 -17.25
C GLY A 327 5.07 5.57 -17.08
N THR A 328 3.79 5.26 -17.25
CA THR A 328 3.29 3.88 -17.24
C THR A 328 2.45 3.56 -18.48
N TYR A 329 2.54 2.31 -18.90
CA TYR A 329 1.68 1.71 -19.90
C TYR A 329 1.17 0.35 -19.40
N ALA A 330 -0.14 0.13 -19.45
CA ALA A 330 -0.76 -1.12 -19.05
C ALA A 330 -1.71 -1.63 -20.15
N ARG A 331 -1.72 -2.94 -20.34
CA ARG A 331 -2.63 -3.64 -21.25
C ARG A 331 -3.27 -4.81 -20.54
N THR A 332 -4.60 -4.79 -20.54
CA THR A 332 -5.42 -5.86 -19.97
C THR A 332 -6.10 -6.66 -21.06
N ARG A 333 -5.95 -7.99 -21.01
CA ARG A 333 -6.64 -8.93 -21.89
C ARG A 333 -7.57 -9.81 -21.08
N THR A 334 -8.79 -9.94 -21.57
CA THR A 334 -9.83 -10.81 -21.02
C THR A 334 -10.04 -11.97 -21.99
N ALA A 335 -9.99 -13.21 -21.50
CA ALA A 335 -10.48 -14.36 -22.26
C ALA A 335 -11.93 -14.69 -21.82
N PRO A 336 -12.89 -14.82 -22.76
CA PRO A 336 -14.22 -15.33 -22.45
C PRO A 336 -14.19 -16.83 -22.11
N ASN A 337 -15.22 -17.31 -21.42
CA ASN A 337 -15.41 -18.73 -21.10
C ASN A 337 -15.60 -19.53 -22.41
N TYR A 338 -14.76 -20.53 -22.66
CA TYR A 338 -15.16 -21.65 -23.52
C TYR A 338 -15.99 -22.61 -22.68
N SER A 339 -17.32 -22.53 -22.78
CA SER A 339 -18.16 -23.69 -22.51
C SER A 339 -17.86 -24.69 -23.60
N LYS A 340 -17.15 -25.78 -23.26
CA LYS A 340 -17.18 -26.98 -24.09
C LYS A 340 -18.60 -27.56 -23.98
N GLU A 341 -19.50 -27.14 -24.86
CA GLU A 341 -20.61 -28.01 -25.22
C GLU A 341 -20.00 -29.21 -25.94
N LYS A 342 -20.14 -30.39 -25.32
CA LYS A 342 -20.09 -31.63 -26.07
C LYS A 342 -21.39 -31.67 -26.88
N VAL A 343 -21.27 -31.64 -28.21
CA VAL A 343 -22.24 -32.32 -29.08
C VAL A 343 -21.65 -33.68 -29.39
#